data_AF-A0A3S4RJS3-F1
#
_entry.id   AF-A0A3S4RJS3-F1
#
_cell.length_a   1.000
_cell.length_b   1.000
_cell.length_c   1.000
_cell.angle_alpha   90.00
_cell.angle_beta   90.00
_cell.angle_gamma   90.00
#
_symmetry.space_group_name_H-M   'P 1'
#
loop_
_entity.id
_entity.type
_entity.pdbx_description
1 polymer ?
#
loop_
_entity_poly.entity_id
_entity_poly.type
_entity_poly.pdbx_seq_one_letter_code
_entity_poly.pdbx_strand_id
1 'polypeptide(L)'
;MCGPGIIDERTRNTIAAHAAKFREITMSPFGPDDEIGMLNLISPEKSREVMRAADGGAAIDLSVDYFIGMPSWTKAGDPGFQQWMTHTPVGTVLDDITGVGTEQNELVAYSGDAMSMYTHCGTHIDTLNHFGYHGKIFNGYEAAQCISSRHWIKCGADKFPPIITRGVLFDIAGLHGVDVLPENYGIGAKDLADALARQQVEFRPGDVALVRTGRMQYWPDTDRYINNAPGLNREGAEFLAEAGAAVIGADNLALEQSPSPDAENWQVVHTYLLAEAGVPIMEVVDCETLAGEGLYEFAFIGACMKVRGATGAPMRPLAMPLLP
;
A
#
# COMPACT_ATOMS: atom_id res chain seq x y z
N MET A 1 13.30 -23.67 1.97
CA MET A 1 11.99 -23.11 2.38
C MET A 1 12.26 -22.19 3.55
N CYS A 2 12.42 -20.89 3.30
CA CYS A 2 12.66 -19.93 4.37
C CYS A 2 11.49 -18.97 4.47
N GLY A 3 10.58 -19.28 5.40
CA GLY A 3 9.94 -18.26 6.24
C GLY A 3 10.94 -17.75 7.30
N PRO A 4 10.50 -17.09 8.39
CA PRO A 4 11.32 -16.30 9.34
C PRO A 4 12.50 -17.01 10.07
N GLY A 5 12.83 -18.26 9.73
CA GLY A 5 13.84 -19.08 10.40
C GLY A 5 15.30 -18.89 9.97
N ILE A 6 15.64 -18.13 8.90
CA ILE A 6 17.03 -17.97 8.45
C ILE A 6 17.37 -16.49 8.16
N ILE A 7 17.24 -15.65 9.18
CA ILE A 7 17.76 -14.28 9.17
C ILE A 7 18.89 -14.20 10.19
N ASP A 8 20.05 -13.68 9.79
CA ASP A 8 21.17 -13.51 10.72
C ASP A 8 20.84 -12.46 11.80
N GLU A 9 21.58 -12.50 12.92
CA GLU A 9 21.33 -11.61 14.05
C GLU A 9 21.44 -10.12 13.68
N ARG A 10 22.32 -9.78 12.73
CA ARG A 10 22.50 -8.40 12.28
C ARG A 10 21.26 -7.90 11.55
N THR A 11 20.71 -8.69 10.63
CA THR A 11 19.48 -8.32 9.93
C THR A 11 18.28 -8.35 10.86
N ARG A 12 18.20 -9.30 11.79
CA ARG A 12 17.16 -9.32 12.83
C ARG A 12 17.11 -8.01 13.61
N ASN A 13 18.26 -7.46 14.00
CA ASN A 13 18.33 -6.20 14.74
C ASN A 13 17.92 -4.96 13.93
N THR A 14 17.77 -5.08 12.60
CA THR A 14 17.27 -4.00 11.73
C THR A 14 15.76 -4.07 11.46
N ILE A 15 15.08 -5.13 11.92
CA ILE A 15 13.64 -5.33 11.73
C ILE A 15 12.91 -4.94 13.02
N ALA A 16 12.11 -3.87 12.98
CA ALA A 16 11.46 -3.33 14.18
C ALA A 16 10.44 -4.29 14.81
N ALA A 17 9.83 -5.17 14.02
CA ALA A 17 8.88 -6.18 14.51
C ALA A 17 9.45 -7.06 15.64
N HIS A 18 10.77 -7.34 15.65
CA HIS A 18 11.38 -8.14 16.72
C HIS A 18 11.53 -7.39 18.05
N ALA A 19 11.40 -6.06 18.05
CA ALA A 19 11.34 -5.22 19.25
C ALA A 19 9.90 -4.80 19.61
N ALA A 20 8.92 -5.15 18.76
CA ALA A 20 7.53 -4.79 18.94
C ALA A 20 6.97 -5.42 20.22
N LYS A 21 6.12 -4.65 20.88
CA LYS A 21 5.31 -5.11 22.01
C LYS A 21 3.88 -4.73 21.75
N PHE A 22 2.98 -5.63 22.11
CA PHE A 22 1.56 -5.47 21.87
C PHE A 22 1.04 -4.14 22.41
N ARG A 23 0.51 -3.30 21.50
CA ARG A 23 -0.07 -1.98 21.80
C ARG A 23 0.91 -0.95 22.39
N GLU A 24 2.21 -1.11 22.13
CA GLU A 24 3.24 -0.13 22.48
C GLU A 24 3.92 0.43 21.22
N ILE A 25 4.31 1.69 21.25
CA ILE A 25 5.08 2.30 20.17
C ILE A 25 6.51 1.77 20.18
N THR A 26 6.99 1.31 19.03
CA THR A 26 8.38 0.87 18.87
C THR A 26 9.27 2.01 18.40
N MET A 27 10.50 2.06 18.93
CA MET A 27 11.55 2.95 18.44
C MET A 27 12.22 2.38 17.20
N SER A 28 12.53 3.22 16.23
CA SER A 28 13.15 2.75 14.99
C SER A 28 14.57 2.21 15.22
N PRO A 29 14.92 1.04 14.64
CA PRO A 29 16.30 0.56 14.63
C PRO A 29 17.23 1.42 13.74
N PHE A 30 16.67 2.32 12.92
CA PHE A 30 17.41 3.22 12.04
C PHE A 30 17.67 4.60 12.66
N GLY A 31 17.25 4.83 13.91
CA GLY A 31 17.57 6.01 14.70
C GLY A 31 16.38 6.94 14.97
N PRO A 32 16.58 7.96 15.83
CA PRO A 32 15.50 8.80 16.34
C PRO A 32 14.87 9.75 15.29
N ASP A 33 15.56 9.96 14.17
CA ASP A 33 15.10 10.81 13.06
C ASP A 33 14.51 10.00 11.90
N ASP A 34 14.38 8.68 12.04
CA ASP A 34 13.76 7.85 11.02
C ASP A 34 12.26 8.14 10.88
N GLU A 35 11.83 8.33 9.64
CA GLU A 35 10.47 8.68 9.24
C GLU A 35 9.90 7.72 8.19
N ILE A 36 10.65 6.68 7.79
CA ILE A 36 10.28 5.76 6.70
C ILE A 36 10.31 4.28 7.11
N GLY A 37 10.77 3.96 8.33
CA GLY A 37 10.62 2.64 8.93
C GLY A 37 11.28 1.54 8.11
N MET A 38 10.55 0.46 7.82
CA MET A 38 11.11 -0.72 7.15
C MET A 38 11.46 -0.49 5.68
N LEU A 39 11.10 0.66 5.08
CA LEU A 39 11.64 1.05 3.76
C LEU A 39 13.17 1.18 3.77
N ASN A 40 13.79 1.43 4.93
CA ASN A 40 15.24 1.44 5.08
C ASN A 40 15.91 0.07 4.82
N LEU A 41 15.15 -1.03 4.76
CA LEU A 41 15.65 -2.37 4.40
C LEU A 41 15.95 -2.51 2.89
N ILE A 42 15.47 -1.57 2.08
CA ILE A 42 15.72 -1.50 0.64
C ILE A 42 17.04 -0.74 0.43
N SER A 43 18.10 -1.49 0.10
CA SER A 43 19.40 -0.89 -0.21
C SER A 43 19.54 -0.57 -1.70
N PRO A 44 20.38 0.41 -2.07
CA PRO A 44 20.71 0.69 -3.47
C PRO A 44 21.23 -0.54 -4.23
N GLU A 45 21.93 -1.44 -3.55
CA GLU A 45 22.44 -2.68 -4.13
C GLU A 45 21.30 -3.62 -4.52
N LYS A 46 20.31 -3.84 -3.63
CA LYS A 46 19.11 -4.64 -3.92
C LYS A 46 18.30 -4.02 -5.06
N SER A 47 18.12 -2.69 -5.05
CA SER A 47 17.42 -1.99 -6.13
C SER A 47 18.12 -2.15 -7.48
N ARG A 48 19.46 -2.14 -7.52
CA ARG A 48 20.22 -2.40 -8.76
C ARG A 48 20.14 -3.86 -9.20
N GLU A 49 20.15 -4.80 -8.25
CA GLU A 49 20.03 -6.22 -8.53
C GLU A 49 18.68 -6.53 -9.19
N VAL A 50 17.58 -6.10 -8.58
CA VAL A 50 16.24 -6.36 -9.12
C VAL A 50 16.03 -5.71 -10.48
N MET A 51 16.54 -4.48 -10.68
CA MET A 51 16.42 -3.77 -11.96
C MET A 51 17.24 -4.39 -13.10
N ARG A 52 18.32 -5.12 -12.80
CA ARG A 52 19.08 -5.85 -13.83
C ARG A 52 18.33 -7.07 -14.34
N ALA A 53 17.51 -7.67 -13.48
CA ALA A 53 16.72 -8.85 -13.81
C ALA A 53 15.33 -8.48 -14.38
N ALA A 54 14.82 -7.26 -14.15
CA ALA A 54 13.47 -6.88 -14.58
C ALA A 54 13.27 -6.90 -16.11
N ASP A 55 12.22 -7.57 -16.58
CA ASP A 55 11.70 -7.45 -17.95
C ASP A 55 10.71 -6.28 -18.05
N GLY A 56 11.23 -5.10 -18.38
CA GLY A 56 10.39 -3.90 -18.59
C GLY A 56 9.44 -3.99 -19.80
N GLY A 57 9.60 -4.97 -20.69
CA GLY A 57 8.71 -5.20 -21.83
C GLY A 57 7.39 -5.87 -21.46
N ALA A 58 7.34 -6.47 -20.27
CA ALA A 58 6.19 -7.22 -19.74
C ALA A 58 5.68 -6.62 -18.41
N ALA A 59 5.77 -5.30 -18.26
CA ALA A 59 5.31 -4.62 -17.05
C ALA A 59 3.79 -4.74 -16.87
N ILE A 60 3.37 -5.13 -15.68
CA ILE A 60 1.98 -5.26 -15.23
C ILE A 60 1.68 -4.07 -14.31
N ASP A 61 0.61 -3.34 -14.62
CA ASP A 61 0.08 -2.28 -13.75
C ASP A 61 -0.80 -2.91 -12.67
N LEU A 62 -0.48 -2.61 -11.41
CA LEU A 62 -1.19 -3.15 -10.25
C LEU A 62 -2.17 -2.13 -9.65
N SER A 63 -2.42 -1.02 -10.34
CA SER A 63 -3.34 0.02 -9.89
C SER A 63 -4.74 -0.13 -10.45
N VAL A 64 -5.73 0.26 -9.64
CA VAL A 64 -7.09 0.49 -10.12
C VAL A 64 -7.24 1.88 -10.74
N ASP A 65 -8.27 2.05 -11.55
CA ASP A 65 -8.68 3.32 -12.11
C ASP A 65 -9.33 4.24 -11.07
N TYR A 66 -9.20 5.56 -11.28
CA TYR A 66 -9.86 6.57 -10.46
C TYR A 66 -11.08 7.09 -11.20
N PHE A 67 -12.26 6.91 -10.62
CA PHE A 67 -13.52 7.38 -11.19
C PHE A 67 -14.51 7.81 -10.10
N ILE A 68 -15.46 8.66 -10.48
CA ILE A 68 -16.50 9.13 -9.56
C ILE A 68 -17.39 7.95 -9.17
N GLY A 69 -17.48 7.70 -7.86
CA GLY A 69 -18.27 6.59 -7.32
C GLY A 69 -17.47 5.30 -7.08
N MET A 70 -16.14 5.33 -7.27
CA MET A 70 -15.30 4.18 -6.94
C MET A 70 -15.37 3.77 -5.46
N PRO A 71 -15.21 2.47 -5.14
CA PRO A 71 -15.13 2.01 -3.77
C PRO A 71 -14.08 2.80 -2.98
N SER A 72 -14.47 3.31 -1.80
CA SER A 72 -13.66 4.15 -0.93
C SER A 72 -14.29 4.24 0.46
N TRP A 73 -13.61 4.87 1.41
CA TRP A 73 -14.06 5.08 2.79
C TRP A 73 -15.22 6.10 2.95
N THR A 74 -16.00 6.36 1.90
CA THR A 74 -17.17 7.26 1.97
C THR A 74 -18.21 6.85 3.00
N LYS A 75 -18.36 5.54 3.30
CA LYS A 75 -19.23 5.06 4.39
C LYS A 75 -18.75 5.48 5.78
N ALA A 76 -17.44 5.74 5.95
CA ALA A 76 -16.86 6.30 7.17
C ALA A 76 -16.99 7.84 7.25
N GLY A 77 -17.49 8.47 6.18
CA GLY A 77 -17.68 9.92 6.08
C GLY A 77 -16.56 10.65 5.32
N ASP A 78 -15.56 9.94 4.80
CA ASP A 78 -14.48 10.54 4.03
C ASP A 78 -14.93 11.03 2.65
N PRO A 79 -14.31 12.07 2.08
CA PRO A 79 -14.60 12.52 0.72
C PRO A 79 -14.24 11.44 -0.31
N GLY A 80 -15.20 11.08 -1.17
CA GLY A 80 -14.92 10.25 -2.34
C GLY A 80 -14.11 11.00 -3.41
N PHE A 81 -13.64 10.29 -4.42
CA PHE A 81 -12.98 10.91 -5.57
C PHE A 81 -13.96 11.72 -6.41
N GLN A 82 -13.57 12.95 -6.72
CA GLN A 82 -14.29 13.89 -7.57
C GLN A 82 -13.36 14.43 -8.65
N GLN A 83 -13.88 14.59 -9.86
CA GLN A 83 -13.22 15.22 -10.99
C GLN A 83 -14.18 16.17 -11.70
N TRP A 84 -13.68 17.31 -12.15
CA TRP A 84 -14.44 18.24 -12.97
C TRP A 84 -13.53 19.00 -13.95
N MET A 85 -14.10 19.37 -15.09
CA MET A 85 -13.40 20.19 -16.07
C MET A 85 -13.25 21.62 -15.54
N THR A 86 -12.03 22.13 -15.50
CA THR A 86 -11.75 23.57 -15.29
C THR A 86 -11.84 24.35 -16.59
N HIS A 87 -11.61 23.68 -17.73
CA HIS A 87 -11.71 24.25 -19.06
C HIS A 87 -12.30 23.23 -20.01
N THR A 88 -13.20 23.68 -20.88
CA THR A 88 -13.73 22.87 -21.98
C THR A 88 -13.47 23.59 -23.30
N PRO A 89 -13.33 22.87 -24.43
CA PRO A 89 -13.07 23.52 -25.70
C PRO A 89 -14.12 24.56 -26.07
N VAL A 90 -15.40 24.24 -25.88
CA VAL A 90 -16.51 25.18 -26.13
C VAL A 90 -16.56 26.30 -25.09
N GLY A 91 -16.34 25.98 -23.81
CA GLY A 91 -16.34 26.96 -22.73
C GLY A 91 -15.30 28.06 -22.97
N THR A 92 -14.07 27.67 -23.34
CA THR A 92 -12.96 28.58 -23.62
C THR A 92 -13.30 29.59 -24.73
N VAL A 93 -14.08 29.20 -25.75
CA VAL A 93 -14.56 30.13 -26.79
C VAL A 93 -15.58 31.13 -26.24
N LEU A 94 -16.46 30.67 -25.35
CA LEU A 94 -17.58 31.45 -24.83
C LEU A 94 -17.16 32.46 -23.76
N ASP A 95 -16.28 32.06 -22.84
CA ASP A 95 -15.85 32.91 -21.72
C ASP A 95 -14.56 33.70 -21.99
N ASP A 96 -13.72 33.23 -22.91
CA ASP A 96 -12.41 33.80 -23.25
C ASP A 96 -11.57 34.13 -22.00
N ILE A 97 -11.49 33.21 -21.03
CA ILE A 97 -10.71 33.41 -19.78
C ILE A 97 -9.26 33.81 -20.08
N THR A 98 -8.67 33.31 -21.17
CA THR A 98 -7.30 33.60 -21.59
C THR A 98 -7.14 34.97 -22.26
N GLY A 99 -8.24 35.60 -22.71
CA GLY A 99 -8.27 36.91 -23.34
C GLY A 99 -7.63 36.96 -24.75
N VAL A 100 -7.55 35.83 -25.45
CA VAL A 100 -6.91 35.71 -26.77
C VAL A 100 -7.89 35.92 -27.92
N GLY A 101 -9.19 35.97 -27.62
CA GLY A 101 -10.26 36.22 -28.57
C GLY A 101 -10.77 34.97 -29.31
N THR A 102 -11.96 35.11 -29.88
CA THR A 102 -12.72 34.01 -30.51
C THR A 102 -11.94 33.26 -31.59
N GLU A 103 -11.26 33.95 -32.51
CA GLU A 103 -10.55 33.29 -33.62
C GLU A 103 -9.46 32.33 -33.12
N GLN A 104 -8.73 32.71 -32.07
CA GLN A 104 -7.71 31.85 -31.47
C GLN A 104 -8.32 30.72 -30.65
N ASN A 105 -9.38 31.00 -29.88
CA ASN A 105 -10.07 29.97 -29.09
C ASN A 105 -10.84 28.96 -29.97
N GLU A 106 -11.31 29.36 -31.16
CA GLU A 106 -11.90 28.44 -32.14
C GLU A 106 -10.83 27.59 -32.84
N LEU A 107 -9.63 28.14 -33.04
CA LEU A 107 -8.49 27.42 -33.62
C LEU A 107 -7.87 26.40 -32.64
N VAL A 108 -7.79 26.73 -31.35
CA VAL A 108 -7.11 25.92 -30.32
C VAL A 108 -8.12 25.32 -29.34
N ALA A 109 -8.32 24.01 -29.41
CA ALA A 109 -9.13 23.28 -28.44
C ALA A 109 -8.32 22.98 -27.16
N TYR A 110 -8.77 23.53 -26.03
CA TYR A 110 -8.17 23.31 -24.71
C TYR A 110 -9.13 22.61 -23.74
N SER A 111 -8.59 21.60 -23.04
CA SER A 111 -9.25 20.87 -21.96
C SER A 111 -8.34 20.85 -20.75
N GLY A 112 -8.91 21.04 -19.56
CA GLY A 112 -8.18 20.92 -18.30
C GLY A 112 -9.11 20.45 -17.19
N ASP A 113 -8.55 19.70 -16.25
CA ASP A 113 -9.29 19.03 -15.17
C ASP A 113 -8.76 19.47 -13.79
N ALA A 114 -9.64 19.40 -12.80
CA ALA A 114 -9.28 19.43 -11.39
C ALA A 114 -9.84 18.18 -10.70
N MET A 115 -9.19 17.76 -9.62
CA MET A 115 -9.61 16.62 -8.81
C MET A 115 -9.56 16.93 -7.32
N SER A 116 -10.42 16.25 -6.56
CA SER A 116 -10.45 16.25 -5.09
C SER A 116 -10.70 14.83 -4.60
N MET A 117 -9.97 14.41 -3.58
CA MET A 117 -10.07 13.06 -3.02
C MET A 117 -9.54 12.99 -1.59
N TYR A 118 -10.00 11.98 -0.85
CA TYR A 118 -9.28 11.48 0.31
C TYR A 118 -7.94 10.85 -0.13
N THR A 119 -6.89 10.98 0.68
CA THR A 119 -5.54 10.55 0.28
C THR A 119 -5.36 9.03 0.26
N HIS A 120 -6.32 8.29 0.82
CA HIS A 120 -6.40 6.82 0.84
C HIS A 120 -7.47 6.31 -0.15
N CYS A 121 -7.55 6.97 -1.32
CA CYS A 121 -8.44 6.59 -2.40
C CYS A 121 -7.70 5.74 -3.44
N GLY A 122 -8.38 4.73 -4.02
CA GLY A 122 -7.80 3.86 -5.05
C GLY A 122 -6.59 3.08 -4.55
N THR A 123 -5.72 2.63 -5.45
CA THR A 123 -4.45 2.02 -5.07
C THR A 123 -3.54 3.08 -4.44
N HIS A 124 -3.15 2.86 -3.19
CA HIS A 124 -2.42 3.86 -2.40
C HIS A 124 -1.51 3.20 -1.37
N ILE A 125 -0.63 4.00 -0.78
CA ILE A 125 0.21 3.61 0.35
C ILE A 125 -0.15 4.43 1.58
N ASP A 126 -0.16 3.78 2.73
CA ASP A 126 -0.27 4.40 4.04
C ASP A 126 1.10 4.67 4.62
N THR A 127 1.27 5.87 5.15
CA THR A 127 2.53 6.30 5.76
C THR A 127 2.46 6.17 7.27
N LEU A 128 3.63 6.22 7.94
CA LEU A 128 3.73 5.86 9.37
C LEU A 128 3.02 6.85 10.31
N ASN A 129 2.58 8.00 9.81
CA ASN A 129 1.72 8.95 10.52
C ASN A 129 0.21 8.69 10.39
N HIS A 130 -0.21 7.59 9.75
CA HIS A 130 -1.63 7.27 9.56
C HIS A 130 -2.30 6.72 10.83
N PHE A 131 -1.71 5.68 11.44
CA PHE A 131 -2.20 5.06 12.66
C PHE A 131 -1.15 5.06 13.76
N GLY A 132 -1.62 5.01 15.01
CA GLY A 132 -0.81 5.09 16.20
C GLY A 132 -1.58 4.73 17.47
N TYR A 133 -0.92 4.81 18.62
CA TYR A 133 -1.52 4.58 19.94
C TYR A 133 -1.46 5.85 20.78
N HIS A 134 -2.60 6.20 21.38
CA HIS A 134 -2.71 7.30 22.36
C HIS A 134 -2.04 8.61 21.92
N GLY A 135 -2.22 8.98 20.64
CA GLY A 135 -1.65 10.20 20.07
C GLY A 135 -0.15 10.12 19.74
N LYS A 136 0.43 8.92 19.69
CA LYS A 136 1.80 8.67 19.26
C LYS A 136 1.81 7.76 18.05
N ILE A 137 2.74 8.00 17.12
CA ILE A 137 2.99 7.16 15.94
C ILE A 137 4.36 6.50 16.08
N PHE A 138 4.77 5.71 15.08
CA PHE A 138 6.06 5.05 15.04
C PHE A 138 7.23 5.95 15.45
N ASN A 139 8.28 5.35 16.00
CA ASN A 139 9.48 6.03 16.45
C ASN A 139 9.25 7.02 17.61
N GLY A 140 8.11 6.91 18.31
CA GLY A 140 7.79 7.71 19.48
C GLY A 140 7.33 9.14 19.17
N TYR A 141 7.08 9.48 17.91
CA TYR A 141 6.62 10.82 17.55
C TYR A 141 5.23 11.10 18.14
N GLU A 142 5.13 12.19 18.90
CA GLU A 142 3.87 12.63 19.49
C GLU A 142 3.12 13.53 18.52
N ALA A 143 1.87 13.18 18.21
CA ALA A 143 0.99 13.94 17.32
C ALA A 143 0.86 15.41 17.75
N ALA A 144 0.79 15.66 19.06
CA ALA A 144 0.72 17.00 19.65
C ALA A 144 1.93 17.90 19.32
N GLN A 145 3.06 17.30 18.92
CA GLN A 145 4.30 17.99 18.54
C GLN A 145 4.58 17.90 17.04
N CYS A 146 3.95 16.95 16.35
CA CYS A 146 4.24 16.60 14.96
C CYS A 146 3.11 16.97 13.98
N ILE A 147 2.04 17.61 14.45
CA ILE A 147 0.96 18.14 13.61
C ILE A 147 1.04 19.68 13.59
N SER A 148 1.12 20.24 12.38
CA SER A 148 1.01 21.69 12.15
C SER A 148 -0.44 22.09 11.87
N SER A 149 -0.69 23.38 11.63
CA SER A 149 -2.02 23.87 11.22
C SER A 149 -2.50 23.34 9.86
N ARG A 150 -1.64 22.66 9.09
CA ARG A 150 -1.94 22.22 7.72
C ARG A 150 -1.78 20.72 7.50
N HIS A 151 -0.75 20.11 8.08
CA HIS A 151 -0.37 18.72 7.84
C HIS A 151 0.59 18.22 8.93
N TRP A 152 0.88 16.91 8.92
CA TRP A 152 1.97 16.34 9.72
C TRP A 152 3.33 16.85 9.26
N ILE A 153 4.24 17.15 10.19
CA ILE A 153 5.61 17.56 9.86
C ILE A 153 6.60 16.38 9.89
N LYS A 154 6.13 15.20 10.28
CA LYS A 154 6.87 13.94 10.37
C LYS A 154 6.15 12.81 9.65
N CYS A 155 6.91 11.87 9.09
CA CYS A 155 6.45 10.58 8.56
C CYS A 155 5.40 10.68 7.43
N GLY A 156 5.29 11.81 6.74
CA GLY A 156 4.34 11.98 5.64
C GLY A 156 4.81 11.37 4.32
N ALA A 157 3.90 11.22 3.37
CA ALA A 157 4.18 10.67 2.03
C ALA A 157 5.33 11.37 1.29
N ASP A 158 5.63 12.64 1.57
CA ASP A 158 6.78 13.34 0.98
C ASP A 158 8.15 12.78 1.39
N LYS A 159 8.21 11.98 2.45
CA LYS A 159 9.44 11.33 2.95
C LYS A 159 9.74 10.03 2.25
N PHE A 160 8.72 9.35 1.72
CA PHE A 160 8.88 8.02 1.15
C PHE A 160 9.66 8.10 -0.16
N PRO A 161 10.75 7.33 -0.31
CA PRO A 161 11.46 7.22 -1.57
C PRO A 161 10.66 6.38 -2.58
N PRO A 162 11.01 6.43 -3.88
CA PRO A 162 10.60 5.38 -4.81
C PRO A 162 11.01 4.01 -4.27
N ILE A 163 10.07 3.06 -4.32
CA ILE A 163 10.24 1.69 -3.85
C ILE A 163 10.64 0.87 -5.06
N ILE A 164 11.90 0.46 -5.10
CA ILE A 164 12.46 -0.39 -6.16
C ILE A 164 13.12 -1.57 -5.47
N THR A 165 12.41 -2.69 -5.42
CA THR A 165 12.84 -3.90 -4.74
C THR A 165 12.12 -5.10 -5.35
N ARG A 166 12.34 -6.29 -4.79
CA ARG A 166 11.61 -7.48 -5.17
C ARG A 166 10.23 -7.51 -4.51
N GLY A 167 9.21 -7.90 -5.27
CA GLY A 167 7.88 -8.19 -4.77
C GLY A 167 7.61 -9.69 -4.75
N VAL A 168 6.82 -10.13 -3.77
CA VAL A 168 6.33 -11.50 -3.66
C VAL A 168 4.81 -11.46 -3.48
N LEU A 169 4.11 -12.18 -4.37
CA LEU A 169 2.67 -12.41 -4.22
C LEU A 169 2.44 -13.60 -3.30
N PHE A 170 1.52 -13.48 -2.37
CA PHE A 170 0.96 -14.57 -1.55
C PHE A 170 -0.46 -14.82 -2.06
N ASP A 171 -0.64 -15.83 -2.92
CA ASP A 171 -1.94 -16.15 -3.52
C ASP A 171 -2.75 -17.07 -2.59
N ILE A 172 -3.40 -16.45 -1.60
CA ILE A 172 -4.13 -17.18 -0.55
C ILE A 172 -5.46 -17.73 -1.08
N ALA A 173 -6.17 -16.98 -1.92
CA ALA A 173 -7.36 -17.50 -2.59
C ALA A 173 -7.03 -18.75 -3.43
N GLY A 174 -5.97 -18.71 -4.25
CA GLY A 174 -5.55 -19.88 -5.01
C GLY A 174 -4.96 -21.01 -4.17
N LEU A 175 -4.34 -20.72 -3.01
CA LEU A 175 -3.94 -21.74 -2.03
C LEU A 175 -5.14 -22.58 -1.57
N HIS A 176 -6.27 -21.92 -1.31
CA HIS A 176 -7.53 -22.56 -0.90
C HIS A 176 -8.38 -23.06 -2.07
N GLY A 177 -7.95 -22.85 -3.31
CA GLY A 177 -8.66 -23.28 -4.52
C GLY A 177 -9.99 -22.55 -4.76
N VAL A 178 -10.08 -21.28 -4.34
CA VAL A 178 -11.26 -20.43 -4.50
C VAL A 178 -10.91 -19.16 -5.28
N ASP A 179 -11.90 -18.58 -5.94
CA ASP A 179 -11.71 -17.30 -6.63
C ASP A 179 -11.62 -16.13 -5.64
N VAL A 180 -12.42 -16.19 -4.57
CA VAL A 180 -12.49 -15.19 -3.49
C VAL A 180 -12.58 -15.92 -2.15
N LEU A 181 -11.79 -15.49 -1.17
CA LEU A 181 -11.86 -16.04 0.19
C LEU A 181 -13.23 -15.78 0.84
N PRO A 182 -13.66 -16.63 1.79
CA PRO A 182 -14.88 -16.41 2.56
C PRO A 182 -14.90 -15.04 3.25
N GLU A 183 -16.09 -14.48 3.45
CA GLU A 183 -16.25 -13.23 4.21
C GLU A 183 -15.60 -13.31 5.59
N ASN A 184 -14.90 -12.22 5.98
CA ASN A 184 -14.17 -12.10 7.24
C ASN A 184 -13.17 -13.25 7.52
N TYR A 185 -12.62 -13.89 6.47
CA TYR A 185 -11.55 -14.86 6.64
C TYR A 185 -10.26 -14.17 7.10
N GLY A 186 -9.71 -14.66 8.21
CA GLY A 186 -8.46 -14.18 8.79
C GLY A 186 -7.26 -14.95 8.28
N ILE A 187 -6.46 -14.30 7.42
CA ILE A 187 -5.23 -14.86 6.86
C ILE A 187 -4.14 -14.81 7.93
N GLY A 188 -3.72 -15.98 8.42
CA GLY A 188 -2.71 -16.12 9.46
C GLY A 188 -1.33 -16.55 8.97
N ALA A 189 -0.39 -16.70 9.90
CA ALA A 189 0.98 -17.14 9.61
C ALA A 189 1.03 -18.48 8.85
N LYS A 190 0.11 -19.40 9.16
CA LYS A 190 0.03 -20.71 8.50
C LYS A 190 -0.34 -20.59 7.01
N ASP A 191 -1.33 -19.77 6.68
CA ASP A 191 -1.74 -19.55 5.28
C ASP A 191 -0.56 -19.02 4.46
N LEU A 192 0.17 -18.04 5.01
CA LEU A 192 1.31 -17.42 4.35
C LEU A 192 2.48 -18.40 4.17
N ALA A 193 2.78 -19.22 5.19
CA ALA A 193 3.81 -20.25 5.09
C ALA A 193 3.45 -21.33 4.05
N ASP A 194 2.20 -21.76 4.01
CA ASP A 194 1.71 -22.75 3.04
C ASP A 194 1.71 -22.18 1.62
N ALA A 195 1.39 -20.89 1.44
CA ALA A 195 1.46 -20.20 0.16
C ALA A 195 2.89 -20.18 -0.38
N LEU A 196 3.88 -19.80 0.42
CA LEU A 196 5.29 -19.85 0.03
C LEU A 196 5.74 -21.26 -0.36
N ALA A 197 5.31 -22.28 0.40
CA ALA A 197 5.63 -23.67 0.11
C ALA A 197 5.00 -24.16 -1.20
N ARG A 198 3.73 -23.85 -1.45
CA ARG A 198 3.00 -24.19 -2.69
C ARG A 198 3.60 -23.48 -3.90
N GLN A 199 3.93 -22.21 -3.76
CA GLN A 199 4.45 -21.35 -4.84
C GLN A 199 5.95 -21.56 -5.08
N GLN A 200 6.64 -22.24 -4.16
CA GLN A 200 8.08 -22.48 -4.20
C GLN A 200 8.90 -21.18 -4.23
N VAL A 201 8.42 -20.13 -3.57
CA VAL A 201 9.07 -18.82 -3.46
C VAL A 201 9.64 -18.64 -2.05
N GLU A 202 10.74 -17.90 -1.95
CA GLU A 202 11.28 -17.42 -0.68
C GLU A 202 10.92 -15.96 -0.46
N PHE A 203 10.59 -15.60 0.77
CA PHE A 203 10.40 -14.22 1.19
C PHE A 203 11.62 -13.74 1.98
N ARG A 204 12.13 -12.55 1.66
CA ARG A 204 13.41 -12.04 2.16
C ARG A 204 13.26 -10.62 2.72
N PRO A 205 14.10 -10.22 3.68
CA PRO A 205 14.08 -8.87 4.21
C PRO A 205 14.25 -7.81 3.12
N GLY A 206 13.40 -6.79 3.12
CA GLY A 206 13.36 -5.72 2.12
C GLY A 206 12.43 -5.96 0.93
N ASP A 207 11.75 -7.11 0.87
CA ASP A 207 10.74 -7.37 -0.15
C ASP A 207 9.43 -6.63 0.12
N VAL A 208 8.66 -6.41 -0.94
CA VAL A 208 7.23 -6.07 -0.85
C VAL A 208 6.41 -7.36 -0.80
N ALA A 209 5.53 -7.50 0.18
CA ALA A 209 4.56 -8.60 0.24
C ALA A 209 3.20 -8.12 -0.30
N LEU A 210 2.67 -8.78 -1.33
CA LEU A 210 1.30 -8.56 -1.81
C LEU A 210 0.45 -9.79 -1.48
N VAL A 211 -0.65 -9.60 -0.76
CA VAL A 211 -1.56 -10.68 -0.35
C VAL A 211 -2.81 -10.65 -1.22
N ARG A 212 -3.03 -11.69 -2.01
CA ARG A 212 -4.25 -11.84 -2.80
C ARG A 212 -5.30 -12.60 -2.01
N THR A 213 -6.40 -11.92 -1.75
CA THR A 213 -7.61 -12.47 -1.13
C THR A 213 -8.67 -12.85 -2.17
N GLY A 214 -8.49 -12.42 -3.42
CA GLY A 214 -9.46 -12.52 -4.51
C GLY A 214 -10.49 -11.40 -4.50
N ARG A 215 -10.41 -10.46 -3.54
CA ARG A 215 -11.42 -9.43 -3.34
C ARG A 215 -11.53 -8.46 -4.51
N MET A 216 -10.45 -8.29 -5.27
CA MET A 216 -10.42 -7.44 -6.48
C MET A 216 -11.43 -7.89 -7.54
N GLN A 217 -11.85 -9.16 -7.56
CA GLN A 217 -12.93 -9.66 -8.43
C GLN A 217 -14.28 -8.94 -8.22
N TYR A 218 -14.45 -8.23 -7.11
CA TYR A 218 -15.64 -7.43 -6.82
C TYR A 218 -15.49 -5.95 -7.17
N TRP A 219 -14.31 -5.47 -7.57
CA TRP A 219 -14.18 -4.10 -8.07
C TRP A 219 -14.97 -3.94 -9.39
N PRO A 220 -15.76 -2.87 -9.59
CA PRO A 220 -15.99 -1.71 -8.71
C PRO A 220 -17.30 -1.76 -7.88
N ASP A 221 -17.89 -2.94 -7.63
CA ASP A 221 -19.08 -3.08 -6.79
C ASP A 221 -18.75 -2.76 -5.32
N THR A 222 -19.05 -1.52 -4.90
CA THR A 222 -18.74 -0.98 -3.57
C THR A 222 -19.26 -1.83 -2.43
N ASP A 223 -20.48 -2.37 -2.52
CA ASP A 223 -21.04 -3.14 -1.41
C ASP A 223 -20.37 -4.50 -1.27
N ARG A 224 -20.13 -5.19 -2.39
CA ARG A 224 -19.44 -6.48 -2.38
C ARG A 224 -17.96 -6.34 -2.06
N TYR A 225 -17.31 -5.27 -2.52
CA TYR A 225 -15.88 -5.05 -2.31
C TYR A 225 -15.57 -4.68 -0.85
N ILE A 226 -16.40 -3.85 -0.21
CA ILE A 226 -16.07 -3.29 1.12
C ILE A 226 -16.56 -4.16 2.28
N ASN A 227 -17.78 -4.70 2.21
CA ASN A 227 -18.43 -5.26 3.40
C ASN A 227 -17.90 -6.66 3.76
N ASN A 228 -17.53 -6.92 5.02
CA ASN A 228 -17.03 -8.21 5.52
C ASN A 228 -15.81 -8.77 4.75
N ALA A 229 -14.85 -7.91 4.42
CA ALA A 229 -13.70 -8.32 3.62
C ALA A 229 -12.80 -9.34 4.35
N PRO A 230 -12.33 -10.41 3.68
CA PRO A 230 -11.21 -11.20 4.15
C PRO A 230 -9.92 -10.36 4.12
N GLY A 231 -8.94 -10.73 4.94
CA GLY A 231 -7.66 -10.02 4.99
C GLY A 231 -6.71 -10.60 6.03
N LEU A 232 -5.57 -9.95 6.24
CA LEU A 232 -4.63 -10.36 7.28
C LEU A 232 -5.27 -10.33 8.66
N ASN A 233 -4.96 -11.33 9.47
CA ASN A 233 -5.09 -11.23 10.92
C ASN A 233 -3.74 -10.79 11.52
N ARG A 234 -3.72 -10.57 12.84
CA ARG A 234 -2.51 -10.13 13.55
C ARG A 234 -1.33 -11.09 13.38
N GLU A 235 -1.54 -12.40 13.50
CA GLU A 235 -0.48 -13.40 13.34
C GLU A 235 0.10 -13.41 11.91
N GLY A 236 -0.74 -13.21 10.90
CA GLY A 236 -0.30 -13.09 9.51
C GLY A 236 0.53 -11.84 9.26
N ALA A 237 0.12 -10.71 9.84
CA ALA A 237 0.89 -9.47 9.79
C ALA A 237 2.24 -9.62 10.50
N GLU A 238 2.27 -10.25 11.68
CA GLU A 238 3.50 -10.55 12.43
C GLU A 238 4.46 -11.42 11.62
N PHE A 239 3.96 -12.47 10.97
CA PHE A 239 4.78 -13.34 10.12
C PHE A 239 5.53 -12.58 9.02
N LEU A 240 4.85 -11.65 8.32
CA LEU A 240 5.46 -10.86 7.24
C LEU A 240 6.41 -9.78 7.80
N ALA A 241 6.01 -9.10 8.88
CA ALA A 241 6.81 -8.04 9.48
C ALA A 241 8.11 -8.59 10.10
N GLU A 242 8.05 -9.72 10.82
CA GLU A 242 9.22 -10.41 11.37
C GLU A 242 10.13 -10.98 10.28
N ALA A 243 9.58 -11.34 9.12
CA ALA A 243 10.39 -11.72 7.96
C ALA A 243 11.07 -10.52 7.27
N GLY A 244 10.77 -9.29 7.71
CA GLY A 244 11.41 -8.06 7.24
C GLY A 244 10.77 -7.46 5.99
N ALA A 245 9.44 -7.59 5.84
CA ALA A 245 8.71 -6.90 4.77
C ALA A 245 9.00 -5.38 4.79
N ALA A 246 9.36 -4.82 3.63
CA ALA A 246 9.52 -3.38 3.47
C ALA A 246 8.18 -2.66 3.35
N VAL A 247 7.20 -3.31 2.70
CA VAL A 247 5.80 -2.90 2.58
C VAL A 247 4.95 -4.16 2.55
N ILE A 248 3.77 -4.11 3.15
CA ILE A 248 2.77 -5.16 3.06
C ILE A 248 1.53 -4.57 2.41
N GLY A 249 1.01 -5.22 1.37
CA GLY A 249 -0.21 -4.80 0.73
C GLY A 249 -1.15 -5.94 0.36
N ALA A 250 -2.37 -5.57 -0.02
CA ALA A 250 -3.40 -6.51 -0.43
C ALA A 250 -4.39 -5.92 -1.44
N ASP A 251 -5.20 -6.81 -1.98
CA ASP A 251 -6.21 -6.56 -3.01
C ASP A 251 -7.60 -6.20 -2.45
N ASN A 252 -7.66 -5.80 -1.18
CA ASN A 252 -8.88 -5.38 -0.48
C ASN A 252 -8.75 -3.90 -0.02
N LEU A 253 -9.77 -3.36 0.66
CA LEU A 253 -9.81 -1.95 1.05
C LEU A 253 -9.04 -1.62 2.35
N ALA A 254 -8.70 -2.61 3.17
CA ALA A 254 -8.22 -2.36 4.55
C ALA A 254 -6.97 -3.16 4.94
N LEU A 255 -6.37 -3.93 4.03
CA LEU A 255 -5.38 -4.98 4.27
C LEU A 255 -5.84 -6.14 5.19
N GLU A 256 -6.41 -5.82 6.34
CA GLU A 256 -6.84 -6.70 7.41
C GLU A 256 -8.27 -7.22 7.24
N GLN A 257 -8.55 -8.33 7.91
CA GLN A 257 -9.90 -8.87 7.95
C GLN A 257 -10.87 -7.88 8.61
N SER A 258 -12.07 -7.78 8.08
CA SER A 258 -13.12 -6.91 8.61
C SER A 258 -14.44 -7.69 8.74
N PRO A 259 -15.19 -7.55 9.85
CA PRO A 259 -14.87 -6.75 11.04
C PRO A 259 -13.68 -7.29 11.85
N SER A 260 -12.99 -6.39 12.56
CA SER A 260 -11.86 -6.74 13.43
C SER A 260 -12.27 -7.79 14.48
N PRO A 261 -11.45 -8.82 14.71
CA PRO A 261 -11.67 -9.80 15.77
C PRO A 261 -11.20 -9.31 17.15
N ASP A 262 -10.48 -8.19 17.23
CA ASP A 262 -10.02 -7.59 18.48
C ASP A 262 -11.13 -6.72 19.11
N ALA A 263 -11.43 -6.95 20.38
CA ALA A 263 -12.52 -6.29 21.08
C ALA A 263 -12.24 -4.83 21.48
N GLU A 264 -10.99 -4.41 21.51
CA GLU A 264 -10.56 -3.07 21.94
C GLU A 264 -9.92 -2.27 20.79
N ASN A 265 -9.50 -2.93 19.72
CA ASN A 265 -8.87 -2.31 18.56
C ASN A 265 -9.59 -2.66 17.26
N TRP A 266 -10.16 -1.64 16.61
CA TRP A 266 -10.94 -1.79 15.39
C TRP A 266 -10.08 -1.90 14.11
N GLN A 267 -8.76 -1.69 14.21
CA GLN A 267 -7.78 -1.91 13.13
C GLN A 267 -6.48 -2.48 13.72
N VAL A 268 -6.51 -3.76 14.12
CA VAL A 268 -5.45 -4.38 14.92
C VAL A 268 -4.17 -4.64 14.12
N VAL A 269 -4.30 -4.84 12.81
CA VAL A 269 -3.16 -5.00 11.91
C VAL A 269 -2.61 -3.65 11.49
N HIS A 270 -3.44 -2.63 11.24
CA HIS A 270 -2.91 -1.30 10.91
C HIS A 270 -2.05 -0.74 12.04
N THR A 271 -2.56 -0.76 13.28
CA THR A 271 -1.80 -0.23 14.41
C THR A 271 -0.57 -1.08 14.70
N TYR A 272 -0.62 -2.40 14.46
CA TYR A 272 0.58 -3.24 14.51
C TYR A 272 1.64 -2.74 13.53
N LEU A 273 1.30 -2.76 12.24
CA LEU A 273 2.25 -2.54 11.17
C LEU A 273 2.80 -1.13 11.24
N LEU A 274 1.93 -0.13 11.36
CA LEU A 274 2.34 1.26 11.33
C LEU A 274 3.00 1.72 12.64
N ALA A 275 2.52 1.29 13.81
CA ALA A 275 2.96 1.84 15.10
C ALA A 275 3.96 0.95 15.86
N GLU A 276 3.82 -0.37 15.76
CA GLU A 276 4.68 -1.34 16.48
C GLU A 276 5.81 -1.88 15.58
N ALA A 277 5.58 -2.04 14.28
CA ALA A 277 6.55 -2.65 13.37
C ALA A 277 7.17 -1.68 12.35
N GLY A 278 6.65 -0.46 12.22
CA GLY A 278 7.16 0.55 11.27
C GLY A 278 7.11 0.10 9.80
N VAL A 279 6.12 -0.73 9.43
CA VAL A 279 5.91 -1.26 8.09
C VAL A 279 4.77 -0.48 7.41
N PRO A 280 5.02 0.22 6.30
CA PRO A 280 3.97 0.82 5.48
C PRO A 280 2.99 -0.21 4.92
N ILE A 281 1.76 0.24 4.69
CA ILE A 281 0.65 -0.56 4.15
C ILE A 281 0.32 -0.11 2.73
N MET A 282 -0.04 -1.03 1.85
CA MET A 282 -0.55 -0.72 0.52
C MET A 282 -1.89 -1.41 0.27
N GLU A 283 -2.88 -0.68 -0.20
CA GLU A 283 -4.25 -1.19 -0.31
C GLU A 283 -4.78 -1.06 -1.73
N VAL A 284 -5.83 -1.82 -2.04
CA VAL A 284 -6.51 -1.79 -3.34
C VAL A 284 -5.53 -2.12 -4.47
N VAL A 285 -4.64 -3.08 -4.25
CA VAL A 285 -3.65 -3.51 -5.25
C VAL A 285 -4.25 -4.58 -6.15
N ASP A 286 -4.31 -4.34 -7.46
CA ASP A 286 -4.80 -5.37 -8.39
C ASP A 286 -3.76 -6.48 -8.55
N CYS A 287 -4.07 -7.63 -7.95
CA CYS A 287 -3.20 -8.81 -7.96
C CYS A 287 -3.68 -9.89 -8.96
N GLU A 288 -4.76 -9.65 -9.72
CA GLU A 288 -5.41 -10.70 -10.52
C GLU A 288 -4.54 -11.15 -11.68
N THR A 289 -3.87 -10.23 -12.37
CA THR A 289 -2.96 -10.57 -13.47
C THR A 289 -1.76 -11.37 -12.95
N LEU A 290 -1.18 -10.98 -11.81
CA LEU A 290 -0.07 -11.70 -11.20
C LEU A 290 -0.45 -13.16 -10.85
N ALA A 291 -1.60 -13.35 -10.20
CA ALA A 291 -2.08 -14.69 -9.87
C ALA A 291 -2.44 -15.51 -11.12
N GLY A 292 -3.11 -14.89 -12.10
CA GLY A 292 -3.49 -15.54 -13.35
C GLY A 292 -2.30 -16.03 -14.18
N GLU A 293 -1.19 -15.31 -14.14
CA GLU A 293 0.07 -15.69 -14.81
C GLU A 293 0.98 -16.58 -13.94
N GLY A 294 0.63 -16.79 -12.67
CA GLY A 294 1.49 -17.50 -11.71
C GLY A 294 2.81 -16.75 -11.42
N LEU A 295 2.81 -15.42 -11.56
CA LEU A 295 3.97 -14.57 -11.31
C LEU A 295 4.07 -14.24 -9.82
N TYR A 296 4.69 -15.16 -9.07
CA TYR A 296 4.77 -15.07 -7.61
C TYR A 296 5.98 -14.29 -7.08
N GLU A 297 6.98 -14.05 -7.93
CA GLU A 297 8.18 -13.26 -7.65
C GLU A 297 8.41 -12.31 -8.82
N PHE A 298 8.60 -11.03 -8.54
CA PHE A 298 8.72 -10.00 -9.58
C PHE A 298 9.58 -8.84 -9.11
N ALA A 299 10.06 -8.05 -10.06
CA ALA A 299 10.58 -6.72 -9.79
C ALA A 299 9.41 -5.78 -9.49
N PHE A 300 9.40 -5.15 -8.32
CA PHE A 300 8.41 -4.17 -7.92
C PHE A 300 8.96 -2.76 -8.08
N ILE A 301 8.20 -1.89 -8.74
CA ILE A 301 8.48 -0.46 -8.84
C ILE A 301 7.23 0.30 -8.45
N GLY A 302 7.32 1.17 -7.44
CA GLY A 302 6.21 2.02 -7.03
C GLY A 302 6.69 3.31 -6.41
N ALA A 303 5.99 4.40 -6.68
CA ALA A 303 6.20 5.66 -5.98
C ALA A 303 4.84 6.33 -5.76
N CYS A 304 4.59 6.78 -4.53
CA CYS A 304 3.38 7.50 -4.22
C CYS A 304 3.48 8.96 -4.65
N MET A 305 2.33 9.62 -4.79
CA MET A 305 2.30 11.07 -4.91
C MET A 305 3.02 11.70 -3.72
N LYS A 306 3.91 12.66 -4.01
CA LYS A 306 4.74 13.33 -3.00
C LYS A 306 3.95 14.43 -2.26
N VAL A 307 2.86 14.05 -1.58
CA VAL A 307 1.97 14.97 -0.86
C VAL A 307 2.55 15.25 0.53
N ARG A 308 2.90 16.52 0.78
CA ARG A 308 3.59 16.91 2.01
C ARG A 308 2.76 16.63 3.26
N GLY A 309 3.30 15.83 4.17
CA GLY A 309 2.69 15.54 5.45
C GLY A 309 1.39 14.73 5.38
N ALA A 310 1.05 14.17 4.22
CA ALA A 310 -0.13 13.33 4.07
C ALA A 310 0.06 11.99 4.81
N THR A 311 -1.04 11.39 5.26
CA THR A 311 -1.07 10.09 5.96
C THR A 311 -1.13 8.90 5.02
N GLY A 312 -1.43 9.17 3.76
CA GLY A 312 -1.36 8.22 2.67
C GLY A 312 -1.22 8.97 1.36
N ALA A 313 -1.00 8.26 0.28
CA ALA A 313 -1.00 8.86 -1.04
C ALA A 313 -1.29 7.83 -2.14
N PRO A 314 -2.07 8.22 -3.17
CA PRO A 314 -2.17 7.47 -4.42
C PRO A 314 -0.82 7.03 -4.94
N MET A 315 -0.73 5.79 -5.40
CA MET A 315 0.45 5.28 -6.07
C MET A 315 0.08 4.38 -7.25
N ARG A 316 1.03 4.25 -8.18
CA ARG A 316 0.91 3.36 -9.33
C ARG A 316 2.00 2.30 -9.25
N PRO A 317 1.75 1.15 -8.61
CA PRO A 317 2.72 0.07 -8.51
C PRO A 317 2.78 -0.72 -9.82
N LEU A 318 4.00 -1.07 -10.22
CA LEU A 318 4.28 -1.91 -11.37
C LEU A 318 4.99 -3.17 -10.90
N ALA A 319 4.60 -4.31 -11.47
CA ALA A 319 5.34 -5.56 -11.39
C ALA A 319 5.96 -5.87 -12.75
N MET A 320 7.18 -6.39 -12.75
CA MET A 320 7.85 -6.86 -13.97
C MET A 320 8.40 -8.26 -13.71
N PRO A 321 8.22 -9.22 -14.63
CA PRO A 321 8.86 -10.52 -14.52
C PRO A 321 10.37 -10.40 -14.34
N LEU A 322 10.96 -11.32 -13.59
CA LEU A 322 12.41 -11.44 -13.48
C LEU A 322 12.93 -12.38 -14.58
N LEU A 323 13.89 -11.89 -15.36
CA LEU A 323 14.66 -12.66 -16.33
C LEU A 323 15.66 -13.57 -15.59
N PRO A 324 15.91 -14.78 -16.12
CA PRO A 324 16.91 -15.70 -15.58
C PRO A 324 18.35 -15.21 -15.74
#